data_AF-A0A4Z2G8D9-F1
#
_entry.id   AF-A0A4Z2G8D9-F1
#
_cell.length_a   1.000
_cell.length_b   1.000
_cell.length_c   1.000
_cell.angle_alpha   90.00
_cell.angle_beta   90.00
_cell.angle_gamma   90.00
#
_symmetry.space_group_name_H-M   'P 1'
#
loop_
_entity.id
_entity.type
_entity.pdbx_description
1 polymer ?
#
loop_
_entity_poly.entity_id
_entity_poly.type
_entity_poly.pdbx_seq_one_letter_code
_entity_poly.pdbx_strand_id
1 'polypeptide(L)'
;MLYTYPQQDGKYRLKNTLSLSGMKVSKPVLDHVLNCLKIEVSDITITLSASSVGEREDWFHTLSRAVADHAAGLCTFGGPCSEAREKLWMALGEAAPVLVPVSHAMMCMNCTSDFSLTLRRHHCNACGKDKVASESLPLQCFTVKLTERPEGEESNVFHLYHKKTLHYTFRADDPHTARRWVNAMEEATVL
;
A
#
# COMPACT_ATOMS: atom_id res chain seq x y z
N MET A 1 2.30 4.00 -14.68
CA MET A 1 0.87 4.29 -14.45
C MET A 1 0.02 3.25 -15.16
N LEU A 2 -0.93 2.61 -14.47
CA LEU A 2 -1.84 1.64 -15.08
C LEU A 2 -3.11 2.37 -15.53
N TYR A 3 -3.48 2.22 -16.81
CA TYR A 3 -4.72 2.72 -17.36
C TYR A 3 -5.67 1.55 -17.59
N THR A 4 -6.78 1.54 -16.88
CA THR A 4 -7.74 0.44 -16.87
C THR A 4 -9.13 0.92 -17.29
N TYR A 5 -10.04 -0.01 -17.55
CA TYR A 5 -11.47 0.29 -17.66
C TYR A 5 -12.28 -0.72 -16.84
N PRO A 6 -13.39 -0.28 -16.22
CA PRO A 6 -14.19 -1.12 -15.33
C PRO A 6 -15.00 -2.17 -16.11
N GLN A 7 -15.19 -3.34 -15.50
CA GLN A 7 -16.02 -4.44 -15.99
C GLN A 7 -17.24 -4.66 -15.09
N GLN A 8 -18.28 -5.31 -15.61
CA GLN A 8 -19.55 -5.52 -14.89
C GLN A 8 -19.41 -6.44 -13.66
N ASP A 9 -18.35 -7.23 -13.58
CA ASP A 9 -18.05 -8.12 -12.46
C ASP A 9 -17.27 -7.44 -11.32
N GLY A 10 -17.14 -6.10 -11.36
CA GLY A 10 -16.39 -5.32 -10.38
C GLY A 10 -14.87 -5.39 -10.56
N LYS A 11 -14.38 -6.06 -11.62
CA LYS A 11 -12.97 -6.10 -11.96
C LYS A 11 -12.60 -4.96 -12.90
N TYR A 12 -11.30 -4.72 -13.01
CA TYR A 12 -10.73 -3.75 -13.94
C TYR A 12 -9.87 -4.50 -14.95
N ARG A 13 -10.10 -4.27 -16.25
CA ARG A 13 -9.21 -4.78 -17.29
C ARG A 13 -8.19 -3.71 -17.64
N LEU A 14 -6.92 -4.11 -17.62
CA LEU A 14 -5.81 -3.25 -18.03
C LEU A 14 -5.94 -2.93 -19.53
N LYS A 15 -5.95 -1.65 -19.86
CA LYS A 15 -5.93 -1.15 -21.24
C LYS A 15 -4.51 -0.81 -21.67
N ASN A 16 -3.74 -0.16 -20.80
CA ASN A 16 -2.35 0.14 -21.08
C ASN A 16 -1.52 0.38 -19.81
N THR A 17 -0.21 0.16 -19.90
CA THR A 17 0.75 0.53 -18.87
C THR A 17 1.65 1.63 -19.41
N LEU A 18 1.57 2.82 -18.83
CA LEU A 18 2.39 3.97 -19.23
C LEU A 18 3.62 4.08 -18.35
N SER A 19 4.81 4.02 -18.95
CA SER A 19 6.08 4.23 -18.25
C SER A 19 6.20 5.68 -17.77
N LEU A 20 6.84 5.88 -16.62
CA LEU A 20 7.20 7.23 -16.15
C LEU A 20 8.39 7.82 -16.94
N SER A 21 9.21 6.96 -17.54
CA SER A 21 10.33 7.37 -18.40
C SER A 21 9.82 8.12 -19.63
N GLY A 22 10.25 9.38 -19.78
CA GLY A 22 9.85 10.22 -20.91
C GLY A 22 8.39 10.71 -20.86
N MET A 23 7.68 10.49 -19.75
CA MET A 23 6.31 10.97 -19.60
C MET A 23 6.25 12.49 -19.49
N LYS A 24 5.33 13.09 -20.25
CA LYS A 24 5.00 14.52 -20.20
C LYS A 24 3.54 14.68 -19.82
N VAL A 25 3.29 15.53 -18.84
CA VAL A 25 1.94 15.84 -18.35
C VAL A 25 1.67 17.31 -18.63
N SER A 26 0.53 17.62 -19.23
CA SER A 26 0.13 18.99 -19.56
C SER A 26 -1.36 19.23 -19.32
N LYS A 27 -1.74 20.51 -19.21
CA LYS A 27 -3.11 20.97 -18.99
C LYS A 27 -3.62 21.64 -20.27
N PRO A 28 -4.12 20.86 -21.26
CA PRO A 28 -4.56 21.45 -22.52
C PRO A 28 -5.84 22.25 -22.31
N VAL A 29 -6.01 23.29 -23.12
CA VAL A 29 -7.30 23.95 -23.31
C VAL A 29 -7.92 23.34 -24.55
N LEU A 30 -8.99 22.57 -24.38
CA LEU A 30 -9.74 21.96 -25.48
C LEU A 30 -11.14 22.55 -25.49
N ASP A 31 -11.59 22.97 -26.67
CA ASP A 31 -12.97 23.39 -26.85
C ASP A 31 -13.88 22.20 -26.52
N HIS A 32 -14.93 22.46 -25.71
CA HIS A 32 -15.94 21.50 -25.29
C HIS A 32 -15.55 20.43 -24.24
N VAL A 33 -14.31 20.42 -23.74
CA VAL A 33 -13.92 19.48 -22.67
C VAL A 33 -13.28 20.22 -21.49
N LEU A 34 -14.02 20.30 -20.38
CA LEU A 34 -13.55 20.94 -19.15
C LEU A 34 -12.60 20.02 -18.39
N ASN A 35 -11.81 20.60 -17.49
CA ASN A 35 -10.97 19.85 -16.54
C ASN A 35 -10.02 18.83 -17.19
N CYS A 36 -9.52 19.13 -18.39
CA CYS A 36 -8.67 18.22 -19.15
C CYS A 36 -7.25 18.11 -18.60
N LEU A 37 -6.71 16.89 -18.66
CA LEU A 37 -5.32 16.55 -18.43
C LEU A 37 -4.81 15.70 -19.59
N LYS A 38 -3.67 16.07 -20.17
CA LYS A 38 -3.03 15.32 -21.25
C LYS A 38 -1.76 14.65 -20.76
N ILE A 39 -1.60 13.38 -21.09
CA ILE A 39 -0.44 12.56 -20.75
C ILE A 39 0.14 12.00 -22.05
N GLU A 40 1.43 12.24 -22.26
CA GLU A 40 2.18 11.81 -23.46
C GLU A 40 3.37 10.97 -23.01
N VAL A 41 3.46 9.73 -23.50
CA VAL A 41 4.55 8.79 -23.21
C VAL A 41 4.88 7.98 -24.46
N SER A 42 6.12 8.04 -24.93
CA SER A 42 6.55 7.37 -26.17
C SER A 42 5.58 7.71 -27.31
N ASP A 43 4.90 6.71 -27.91
CA ASP A 43 3.92 6.89 -28.99
C ASP A 43 2.46 6.96 -28.48
N ILE A 44 2.25 6.99 -27.17
CA ILE A 44 0.92 6.98 -26.55
C ILE A 44 0.59 8.38 -26.06
N THR A 45 -0.53 8.91 -26.55
CA THR A 45 -1.13 10.15 -26.04
C THR A 45 -2.53 9.86 -25.54
N ILE A 46 -2.81 10.22 -24.28
CA ILE A 46 -4.15 10.15 -23.71
C ILE A 46 -4.57 11.52 -23.19
N THR A 47 -5.85 11.83 -23.38
CA THR A 47 -6.50 13.00 -22.79
C THR A 47 -7.59 12.51 -21.86
N LEU A 48 -7.52 12.95 -20.61
CA LEU A 48 -8.43 12.59 -19.53
C LEU A 48 -9.22 13.84 -19.14
N SER A 49 -10.50 13.66 -18.79
CA SER A 49 -11.33 14.71 -18.23
C SER A 49 -11.60 14.36 -16.78
N ALA A 50 -11.19 15.23 -15.85
CA ALA A 50 -11.53 15.07 -14.43
C ALA A 50 -12.97 15.54 -14.16
N SER A 51 -13.54 15.09 -13.04
CA SER A 51 -14.87 15.52 -12.60
C SER A 51 -14.87 16.97 -12.11
N SER A 52 -13.72 17.49 -11.67
CA SER A 52 -13.56 18.85 -11.18
C SER A 52 -12.19 19.46 -11.52
N VAL A 53 -12.08 20.79 -11.41
CA VAL A 53 -10.80 21.50 -11.55
C VAL A 53 -9.81 21.09 -10.47
N GLY A 54 -10.27 20.91 -9.23
CA GLY A 54 -9.43 20.48 -8.12
C GLY A 54 -8.82 19.10 -8.37
N GLU A 55 -9.66 18.14 -8.75
CA GLU A 55 -9.20 16.79 -9.12
C GLU A 55 -8.19 16.83 -10.27
N ARG A 56 -8.42 17.66 -11.30
CA ARG A 56 -7.44 17.85 -12.40
C ARG A 56 -6.08 18.33 -11.86
N GLU A 57 -6.06 19.33 -10.98
CA GLU A 57 -4.81 19.85 -10.43
C GLU A 57 -4.11 18.82 -9.55
N ASP A 58 -4.84 18.08 -8.71
CA ASP A 58 -4.27 17.02 -7.87
C ASP A 58 -3.61 15.92 -8.70
N TRP A 59 -4.27 15.48 -9.79
CA TRP A 59 -3.70 14.53 -10.74
C TRP A 59 -2.46 15.10 -11.44
N PHE A 60 -2.52 16.36 -11.88
CA PHE A 60 -1.38 17.02 -12.53
C PHE A 60 -0.17 17.08 -11.60
N HIS A 61 -0.36 17.50 -10.35
CA HIS A 61 0.72 17.62 -9.36
C HIS A 61 1.29 16.25 -8.97
N THR A 62 0.43 15.27 -8.71
CA THR A 62 0.84 13.90 -8.35
C THR A 62 1.69 13.27 -9.45
N LEU A 63 1.22 13.34 -10.70
CA LEU A 63 1.94 12.75 -11.83
C LEU A 63 3.24 13.50 -12.13
N SER A 64 3.21 14.84 -12.12
CA SER A 64 4.42 15.64 -12.37
C SER A 64 5.50 15.37 -11.32
N ARG A 65 5.11 15.24 -10.04
CA ARG A 65 6.03 14.85 -8.97
C ARG A 65 6.57 13.44 -9.20
N ALA A 66 5.72 12.46 -9.48
CA ALA A 66 6.17 11.08 -9.71
C ALA A 66 7.17 10.96 -10.88
N VAL A 67 6.97 11.73 -11.96
CA VAL A 67 7.91 11.80 -13.08
C VAL A 67 9.23 12.47 -12.66
N ALA A 68 9.18 13.57 -11.92
CA ALA A 68 10.37 14.27 -11.44
C ALA A 68 11.20 13.39 -10.48
N ASP A 69 10.54 12.71 -9.54
CA ASP A 69 11.18 11.79 -8.59
C ASP A 69 11.83 10.61 -9.32
N HIS A 70 11.15 10.06 -10.34
CA HIS A 70 11.70 9.01 -11.19
C HIS A 70 12.94 9.48 -11.96
N ALA A 71 12.92 10.68 -12.53
CA ALA A 71 14.09 11.26 -13.21
C ALA A 71 15.24 11.56 -12.23
N ALA A 72 14.95 12.05 -11.02
CA ALA A 72 15.94 12.34 -10.00
C ALA A 72 16.59 11.07 -9.40
N GLY A 73 15.82 9.99 -9.26
CA GLY A 73 16.30 8.68 -8.86
C GLY A 73 17.28 8.03 -9.86
N LEU A 74 17.23 8.45 -11.13
CA LEU A 74 18.21 8.07 -12.17
C LEU A 74 19.50 8.90 -12.10
N CYS A 75 19.45 10.12 -11.57
CA CYS A 75 20.62 11.01 -11.45
C CYS A 75 21.50 10.73 -10.21
N THR A 76 20.99 10.00 -9.21
CA THR A 76 21.69 9.81 -7.92
C THR A 76 22.54 8.54 -7.82
N PHE A 77 22.53 7.67 -8.82
CA PHE A 77 23.27 6.40 -8.77
C PHE A 77 24.05 6.12 -10.06
N GLY A 78 25.26 6.67 -10.14
CA GLY A 78 26.31 6.21 -11.07
C GLY A 78 26.93 4.89 -10.64
N GLY A 79 26.13 3.81 -10.55
CA GLY A 79 26.61 2.47 -10.25
C GLY A 79 25.75 1.40 -10.95
N PRO A 80 26.34 0.27 -11.38
CA PRO A 80 25.65 -0.75 -12.18
C PRO A 80 24.72 -1.59 -11.29
N CYS A 81 23.59 -1.02 -10.88
CA CYS A 81 22.60 -1.72 -10.06
C CYS A 81 21.17 -1.15 -10.25
N SER A 82 20.84 -0.62 -11.43
CA SER A 82 19.47 -0.18 -11.75
C SER A 82 18.71 -1.17 -12.62
N GLU A 83 19.37 -1.91 -13.52
CA GLU A 83 18.69 -2.87 -14.41
C GLU A 83 18.06 -4.06 -13.65
N ALA A 84 18.67 -4.49 -12.53
CA ALA A 84 18.12 -5.58 -11.71
C ALA A 84 16.88 -5.14 -10.90
N ARG A 85 16.84 -3.88 -10.45
CA ARG A 85 15.69 -3.29 -9.74
C ARG A 85 14.53 -3.01 -10.68
N GLU A 86 14.80 -2.58 -11.91
CA GLU A 86 13.77 -2.38 -12.93
C GLU A 86 13.07 -3.69 -13.36
N LYS A 87 13.77 -4.82 -13.33
CA LYS A 87 13.16 -6.12 -13.63
C LYS A 87 12.33 -6.69 -12.48
N LEU A 88 12.68 -6.39 -11.21
CA LEU A 88 11.94 -6.93 -10.06
C LEU A 88 10.59 -6.24 -9.83
N TRP A 89 10.46 -4.94 -10.08
CA TRP A 89 9.17 -4.24 -9.92
C TRP A 89 8.19 -4.53 -11.07
N MET A 90 8.69 -4.80 -12.27
CA MET A 90 7.88 -5.20 -13.44
C MET A 90 7.23 -6.59 -13.27
N ALA A 91 7.78 -7.44 -12.41
CA ALA A 91 7.29 -8.82 -12.22
C ALA A 91 6.26 -8.99 -11.08
N LEU A 92 5.98 -7.96 -10.29
CA LEU A 92 4.94 -8.03 -9.25
C LEU A 92 3.55 -8.11 -9.91
N GLY A 93 3.01 -9.33 -9.97
CA GLY A 93 1.67 -9.62 -10.51
C GLY A 93 1.66 -10.42 -11.82
N GLU A 94 2.81 -10.67 -12.46
CA GLU A 94 2.87 -11.50 -13.68
C GLU A 94 3.01 -13.01 -13.41
N ALA A 95 3.59 -13.38 -12.26
CA ALA A 95 3.65 -14.76 -11.80
C ALA A 95 3.60 -14.82 -10.27
N ALA A 96 2.93 -15.84 -9.71
CA ALA A 96 2.94 -16.08 -8.28
C ALA A 96 4.38 -16.29 -7.79
N PRO A 97 4.81 -15.65 -6.69
CA PRO A 97 6.17 -15.81 -6.19
C PRO A 97 6.42 -17.30 -5.88
N VAL A 98 7.52 -17.83 -6.39
CA VAL A 98 7.93 -19.21 -6.13
C VAL A 98 8.26 -19.34 -4.66
N LEU A 99 7.71 -20.36 -3.99
CA LEU A 99 8.00 -20.65 -2.59
C LEU A 99 9.47 -21.05 -2.47
N VAL A 100 10.34 -20.09 -2.15
CA VAL A 100 11.75 -20.38 -1.88
C VAL A 100 11.83 -20.93 -0.46
N PRO A 101 12.39 -22.14 -0.26
CA PRO A 101 12.66 -22.65 1.06
C PRO A 101 13.45 -21.61 1.85
N VAL A 102 12.99 -21.34 3.07
CA VAL A 102 13.56 -20.28 3.93
C VAL A 102 15.08 -20.43 4.05
N SER A 103 15.63 -21.66 3.92
CA SER A 103 17.06 -22.00 3.80
C SER A 103 17.89 -21.24 2.76
N HIS A 104 17.30 -20.60 1.75
CA HIS A 104 18.05 -19.97 0.65
C HIS A 104 17.97 -18.44 0.62
N ALA A 105 17.17 -17.81 1.49
CA ALA A 105 17.18 -16.36 1.63
C ALA A 105 18.45 -15.93 2.41
N MET A 106 19.42 -15.35 1.70
CA MET A 106 20.71 -14.91 2.27
C MET A 106 20.77 -13.40 2.54
N MET A 107 19.82 -12.62 2.01
CA MET A 107 19.78 -11.15 2.10
C MET A 107 18.35 -10.63 2.33
N CYS A 108 18.23 -9.45 2.94
CA CYS A 108 16.96 -8.79 3.22
C CYS A 108 16.27 -8.29 1.94
N MET A 109 14.99 -8.59 1.74
CA MET A 109 14.23 -8.08 0.58
C MET A 109 13.97 -6.57 0.62
N ASN A 110 14.10 -5.92 1.78
CA ASN A 110 13.76 -4.51 1.95
C ASN A 110 15.00 -3.58 1.89
N CYS A 111 16.14 -4.03 2.41
CA CYS A 111 17.39 -3.25 2.44
C CYS A 111 18.63 -3.99 1.89
N THR A 112 18.46 -5.20 1.31
CA THR A 112 19.51 -6.01 0.64
C THR A 112 20.74 -6.36 1.48
N SER A 113 20.71 -6.10 2.78
CA SER A 113 21.80 -6.50 3.69
C SER A 113 21.79 -8.01 3.94
N ASP A 114 22.96 -8.63 4.01
CA ASP A 114 23.12 -10.06 4.30
C ASP A 114 22.62 -10.42 5.71
N PHE A 115 22.04 -11.62 5.86
CA PHE A 115 21.66 -12.17 7.18
C PHE A 115 22.87 -12.89 7.81
N SER A 116 23.16 -12.63 9.09
CA SER A 116 24.22 -13.37 9.81
C SER A 116 23.72 -14.71 10.36
N LEU A 117 24.62 -15.70 10.50
CA LEU A 117 24.30 -17.08 10.89
C LEU A 117 23.61 -17.22 12.27
N THR A 118 23.71 -16.23 13.15
CA THR A 118 23.04 -16.22 14.47
C THR A 118 21.67 -15.54 14.45
N LEU A 119 21.19 -15.11 13.28
CA LEU A 119 19.96 -14.35 13.10
C LEU A 119 18.95 -15.18 12.31
N ARG A 120 17.81 -15.52 12.92
CA ARG A 120 16.71 -16.18 12.21
C ARG A 120 16.11 -15.22 11.18
N ARG A 121 16.67 -15.18 9.96
CA ARG A 121 16.18 -14.72 8.63
C ARG A 121 15.15 -13.59 8.46
N HIS A 122 14.78 -12.89 9.52
CA HIS A 122 13.72 -11.88 9.54
C HIS A 122 14.15 -10.60 10.26
N HIS A 123 15.20 -10.65 11.07
CA HIS A 123 15.62 -9.52 11.89
C HIS A 123 16.76 -8.76 11.21
N CYS A 124 16.49 -8.00 10.15
CA CYS A 124 17.52 -7.10 9.64
C CYS A 124 17.68 -5.92 10.61
N ASN A 125 18.84 -5.81 11.28
CA ASN A 125 19.16 -4.72 12.21
C ASN A 125 19.15 -3.33 11.56
N ALA A 126 19.39 -3.23 10.24
CA ALA A 126 19.38 -1.95 9.51
C ALA A 126 17.97 -1.43 9.21
N CYS A 127 17.01 -2.34 9.04
CA CYS A 127 15.68 -2.00 8.54
C CYS A 127 14.71 -1.57 9.65
N GLY A 128 14.92 -1.97 10.92
CA GLY A 128 14.28 -1.38 12.12
C GLY A 128 12.75 -1.24 12.13
N LYS A 129 12.02 -1.82 11.18
CA LYS A 129 10.56 -1.69 11.04
C LYS A 129 9.93 -3.02 10.67
N ASP A 130 8.88 -3.29 11.44
CA ASP A 130 8.21 -4.55 11.70
C ASP A 130 7.22 -5.01 10.63
N LYS A 131 6.99 -6.32 10.66
CA LYS A 131 5.72 -7.05 10.43
C LYS A 131 4.89 -6.58 9.22
N VAL A 132 5.07 -7.28 8.11
CA VAL A 132 4.03 -7.40 7.08
C VAL A 132 2.73 -7.84 7.76
N ALA A 133 1.64 -7.10 7.54
CA ALA A 133 0.31 -7.55 7.95
C ALA A 133 0.02 -8.86 7.18
N SER A 134 -0.04 -9.97 7.90
CA SER A 134 -0.37 -11.26 7.29
C SER A 134 -1.83 -11.28 6.81
N GLU A 135 -2.70 -10.52 7.48
CA GLU A 135 -4.14 -10.47 7.22
C GLU A 135 -4.71 -9.07 7.56
N SER A 136 -5.81 -8.69 6.90
CA SER A 136 -6.57 -7.47 7.18
C SER A 136 -8.02 -7.80 7.50
N LEU A 137 -8.59 -7.20 8.55
CA LEU A 137 -9.97 -7.42 8.99
C LEU A 137 -10.77 -6.11 8.92
N PRO A 138 -11.83 -6.01 8.10
CA PRO A 138 -12.71 -4.84 8.10
C PRO A 138 -13.55 -4.82 9.38
N LEU A 139 -13.50 -3.71 10.14
CA LEU A 139 -14.15 -3.59 11.45
C LEU A 139 -15.64 -3.21 11.39
N GLN A 140 -16.18 -2.83 10.22
CA GLN A 140 -17.52 -2.26 10.05
C GLN A 140 -18.69 -3.18 10.48
N CYS A 141 -18.44 -4.46 10.72
CA CYS A 141 -19.46 -5.41 11.19
C CYS A 141 -19.16 -5.99 12.58
N PHE A 142 -18.12 -5.51 13.26
CA PHE A 142 -17.72 -6.00 14.56
C PHE A 142 -18.24 -5.13 15.70
N THR A 143 -18.51 -5.75 16.83
CA THR A 143 -18.76 -5.09 18.11
C THR A 143 -17.59 -5.39 19.03
N VAL A 144 -16.96 -4.35 19.56
CA VAL A 144 -15.83 -4.48 20.48
C VAL A 144 -16.36 -4.48 21.92
N LYS A 145 -15.79 -5.30 22.80
CA LYS A 145 -16.13 -5.33 24.22
C LYS A 145 -14.88 -5.54 25.08
N LEU A 146 -14.67 -4.66 26.05
CA LEU A 146 -13.69 -4.89 27.10
C LEU A 146 -14.20 -5.93 28.10
N THR A 147 -13.33 -6.83 28.55
CA THR A 147 -13.71 -7.78 29.60
C THR A 147 -13.65 -7.11 30.97
N GLU A 148 -14.66 -7.33 31.79
CA GLU A 148 -14.66 -6.94 33.20
C GLU A 148 -14.11 -8.09 34.04
N ARG A 149 -13.22 -7.80 35.00
CA ARG A 149 -12.79 -8.79 36.00
C ARG A 149 -13.67 -8.70 37.25
N PRO A 150 -13.85 -9.81 37.99
CA PRO A 150 -14.75 -9.88 39.15
C PRO A 150 -14.44 -8.87 40.27
N GLU A 151 -13.21 -8.37 40.34
CA GLU A 151 -12.72 -7.51 41.43
C GLU A 151 -12.74 -6.01 41.09
N GLY A 152 -13.39 -5.61 39.99
CA GLY A 152 -13.41 -4.20 39.54
C GLY A 152 -12.09 -3.74 38.94
N GLU A 153 -11.10 -4.63 38.81
CA GLU A 153 -9.88 -4.38 38.04
C GLU A 153 -10.17 -4.30 36.55
N GLU A 154 -9.63 -3.27 35.90
CA GLU A 154 -9.69 -3.17 34.44
C GLU A 154 -8.90 -4.32 33.80
N SER A 155 -9.52 -5.01 32.85
CA SER A 155 -8.84 -6.08 32.11
C SER A 155 -7.96 -5.50 31.01
N ASN A 156 -6.83 -6.15 30.75
CA ASN A 156 -6.03 -5.92 29.55
C ASN A 156 -6.49 -6.76 28.36
N VAL A 157 -7.67 -7.38 28.42
CA VAL A 157 -8.23 -8.26 27.39
C VAL A 157 -9.55 -7.70 26.87
N PHE A 158 -9.68 -7.65 25.55
CA PHE A 158 -10.91 -7.23 24.86
C PHE A 158 -11.25 -8.18 23.70
N HIS A 159 -12.49 -8.11 23.25
CA HIS A 159 -13.10 -9.09 22.35
C HIS A 159 -13.79 -8.40 21.17
N LEU A 160 -13.68 -9.01 19.98
CA LEU A 160 -14.44 -8.62 18.79
C LEU A 160 -15.51 -9.66 18.48
N TYR A 161 -16.76 -9.21 18.42
CA TYR A 161 -17.93 -10.02 18.10
C TYR A 161 -18.48 -9.66 16.74
N HIS A 162 -18.93 -10.64 15.96
CA HIS A 162 -19.73 -10.42 14.75
C HIS A 162 -21.06 -11.15 14.92
N LYS A 163 -22.18 -10.43 14.80
CA LYS A 163 -23.54 -10.96 15.01
C LYS A 163 -23.70 -11.77 16.31
N LYS A 164 -23.11 -11.26 17.42
CA LYS A 164 -23.06 -11.90 18.76
C LYS A 164 -22.16 -13.14 18.89
N THR A 165 -21.51 -13.58 17.81
CA THR A 165 -20.49 -14.63 17.86
C THR A 165 -19.14 -14.02 18.18
N LEU A 166 -18.43 -14.59 19.16
CA LEU A 166 -17.05 -14.18 19.47
C LEU A 166 -16.12 -14.65 18.34
N HIS A 167 -15.40 -13.72 17.72
CA HIS A 167 -14.46 -14.03 16.63
C HIS A 167 -13.00 -13.92 17.06
N TYR A 168 -12.65 -12.85 17.79
CA TYR A 168 -11.27 -12.60 18.18
C TYR A 168 -11.18 -12.13 19.63
N THR A 169 -10.11 -12.56 20.29
CA THR A 169 -9.69 -12.10 21.62
C THR A 169 -8.34 -11.43 21.48
N PHE A 170 -8.23 -10.19 21.96
CA PHE A 170 -7.00 -9.42 21.97
C PHE A 170 -6.56 -9.16 23.40
N ARG A 171 -5.25 -9.20 23.64
CA ARG A 171 -4.62 -8.86 24.91
C ARG A 171 -3.62 -7.74 24.67
N ALA A 172 -3.78 -6.64 25.38
CA ALA A 172 -2.79 -5.56 25.44
C ALA A 172 -1.81 -5.78 26.59
N ASP A 173 -0.73 -5.03 26.59
CA ASP A 173 0.29 -5.09 27.65
C ASP A 173 -0.29 -4.64 29.00
N ASP A 174 -1.17 -3.62 29.00
CA ASP A 174 -1.79 -3.06 30.20
C ASP A 174 -3.28 -2.65 29.97
N PRO A 175 -4.08 -2.45 31.03
CA PRO A 175 -5.50 -2.12 30.90
C PRO A 175 -5.78 -0.76 30.24
N HIS A 176 -4.93 0.23 30.47
CA HIS A 176 -5.08 1.55 29.87
C HIS A 176 -4.85 1.49 28.35
N THR A 177 -3.85 0.74 27.90
CA THR A 177 -3.62 0.48 26.47
C THR A 177 -4.77 -0.33 25.85
N ALA A 178 -5.31 -1.33 26.56
CA ALA A 178 -6.51 -2.06 26.11
C ALA A 178 -7.69 -1.10 25.89
N ARG A 179 -7.94 -0.18 26.82
CA ARG A 179 -9.00 0.84 26.70
C ARG A 179 -8.81 1.72 25.48
N ARG A 180 -7.59 2.19 25.22
CA ARG A 180 -7.29 3.01 24.02
C ARG A 180 -7.57 2.25 22.73
N TRP A 181 -7.22 0.97 22.65
CA TRP A 181 -7.54 0.13 21.50
C TRP A 181 -9.04 -0.08 21.31
N VAL A 182 -9.78 -0.31 22.40
CA VAL A 182 -11.24 -0.45 22.34
C VAL A 182 -11.87 0.82 21.78
N ASN A 183 -11.56 1.99 22.33
CA ASN A 183 -12.14 3.26 21.87
C ASN A 183 -11.85 3.51 20.38
N ALA A 184 -10.60 3.32 19.93
CA ALA A 184 -10.23 3.52 18.54
C ALA A 184 -10.93 2.54 17.59
N MET A 185 -11.11 1.29 18.00
CA MET A 185 -11.81 0.28 17.20
C MET A 185 -13.33 0.52 17.20
N GLU A 186 -13.92 0.96 18.30
CA GLU A 186 -15.34 1.34 18.38
C GLU A 186 -15.65 2.53 17.47
N GLU A 187 -14.83 3.59 17.48
CA GLU A 187 -14.96 4.73 16.55
C GLU A 187 -14.91 4.26 15.09
N ALA A 188 -14.01 3.33 14.77
CA ALA A 188 -13.90 2.77 13.42
C ALA A 188 -15.07 1.84 13.03
N THR A 189 -15.91 1.41 13.99
CA THR A 189 -17.11 0.59 13.72
C THR A 189 -18.36 1.43 13.42
N VAL A 190 -18.36 2.72 13.78
CA VAL A 190 -19.48 3.65 13.58
C VAL A 190 -19.12 4.65 12.47
N LEU A 191 -19.57 4.38 11.24
CA LEU A 191 -19.56 5.34 10.13
C LEU A 191 -20.92 6.06 10.05
#